data_AF-A0A444RR74-F1
#
_entry.id   AF-A0A444RR74-F1
#
_cell.length_a   1.000
_cell.length_b   1.000
_cell.length_c   1.000
_cell.angle_alpha   90.00
_cell.angle_beta   90.00
_cell.angle_gamma   90.00
#
_symmetry.space_group_name_H-M   'P 1'
#
loop_
_entity.id
_entity.type
_entity.pdbx_description
1 polymer ?
#
loop_
_entity_poly.entity_id
_entity_poly.type
_entity_poly.pdbx_seq_one_letter_code
_entity_poly.pdbx_strand_id
1 'polypeptide(L)'
;MADRHWSQIIKEHPIGKGLEAFNASFKSICTNRDIPSHPAALGKLDDDELQNIALVLLSTLQILPAARQLQSKTSGKHIFNDLLTLNAAVVSDDCNFDRIRPLLSSALTEDPDDALLWGHMQRSCRVHSATPIDSILSPTNPIAPQHERLRELI
;
A
#
# COMPACT_ATOMS: atom_id res chain seq x y z
N MET A 1 19.41 5.42 -8.73
CA MET A 1 18.91 5.73 -10.10
C MET A 1 17.37 5.72 -10.19
N ALA A 2 16.67 4.84 -9.49
CA ALA A 2 15.20 4.78 -9.50
C ALA A 2 14.50 6.10 -9.13
N ASP A 3 15.01 6.86 -8.16
CA ASP A 3 14.35 8.10 -7.70
C ASP A 3 14.40 9.25 -8.72
N ARG A 4 15.46 9.33 -9.55
CA ARG A 4 15.55 10.34 -10.64
C ARG A 4 14.50 10.08 -11.72
N HIS A 5 14.32 8.81 -12.08
CA HIS A 5 13.34 8.39 -13.08
C HIS A 5 11.91 8.61 -12.58
N TRP A 6 11.65 8.36 -11.29
CA TRP A 6 10.37 8.62 -10.65
C TRP A 6 9.97 10.10 -10.69
N SER A 7 10.87 10.99 -10.25
CA SER A 7 10.59 12.43 -10.26
C SER A 7 10.30 12.94 -11.68
N GLN A 8 11.00 12.41 -12.69
CA GLN A 8 10.75 12.76 -14.08
C GLN A 8 9.36 12.30 -14.55
N ILE A 9 8.99 11.04 -14.34
CA ILE A 9 7.67 10.52 -14.71
C ILE A 9 6.56 11.34 -14.05
N ILE A 10 6.69 11.66 -12.76
CA ILE A 10 5.68 12.44 -12.04
C ILE A 10 5.55 13.85 -12.62
N LYS A 11 6.67 14.49 -13.01
CA LYS A 11 6.62 15.80 -13.66
C LYS A 11 6.00 15.76 -15.06
N GLU A 12 6.24 14.69 -15.81
CA GLU A 12 5.66 14.50 -17.15
C GLU A 12 4.18 14.10 -17.10
N HIS A 13 3.78 13.43 -16.02
CA HIS A 13 2.43 12.90 -15.81
C HIS A 13 1.92 13.24 -14.40
N PRO A 14 1.71 14.54 -14.11
CA PRO A 14 1.19 14.95 -12.81
C PRO A 14 -0.24 14.44 -12.60
N ILE A 15 -0.64 14.28 -11.34
CA ILE A 15 -1.99 13.86 -10.98
C ILE A 15 -3.00 14.95 -11.38
N GLY A 16 -2.69 16.21 -11.06
CA GLY A 16 -3.51 17.38 -11.38
C GLY A 16 -4.96 17.19 -10.96
N LYS A 17 -5.89 17.32 -11.92
CA LYS A 17 -7.34 17.15 -11.68
C LYS A 17 -7.80 15.69 -11.53
N GLY A 18 -6.88 14.73 -11.56
CA GLY A 18 -7.20 13.31 -11.44
C GLY A 18 -8.03 12.98 -10.20
N LEU A 19 -7.85 13.69 -9.09
CA LEU A 19 -8.52 13.43 -7.81
C LEU A 19 -9.93 14.04 -7.68
N GLU A 20 -10.47 14.72 -8.70
CA GLU A 20 -11.78 15.39 -8.59
C GLU A 20 -12.91 14.43 -8.20
N ALA A 21 -12.95 13.23 -8.79
CA ALA A 21 -13.96 12.20 -8.47
C ALA A 21 -13.85 11.73 -7.01
N PHE A 22 -12.63 11.45 -6.54
CA PHE A 22 -12.35 11.10 -5.15
C PHE A 22 -12.76 12.20 -4.18
N ASN A 23 -12.39 13.45 -4.45
CA ASN A 23 -12.72 14.60 -3.62
C ASN A 23 -14.25 14.82 -3.55
N ALA A 24 -14.96 14.64 -4.67
CA ALA A 24 -16.40 14.72 -4.72
C ALA A 24 -17.07 13.61 -3.89
N SER A 25 -16.59 12.36 -4.00
CA SER A 25 -17.08 11.24 -3.19
C SER A 25 -16.88 11.48 -1.69
N PHE A 26 -15.68 11.92 -1.27
CA PHE A 26 -15.41 12.21 0.14
C PHE A 26 -16.28 13.34 0.68
N LYS A 27 -16.43 14.43 -0.10
CA LYS A 27 -17.30 15.55 0.25
C LYS A 27 -18.75 15.13 0.39
N SER A 28 -19.23 14.23 -0.48
CA SER A 28 -20.59 13.70 -0.41
C SER A 28 -20.82 12.91 0.89
N ILE A 29 -19.87 12.05 1.28
CA ILE A 29 -19.95 11.29 2.54
C ILE A 29 -19.99 12.24 3.73
N CYS A 30 -19.09 13.22 3.78
CA CYS A 30 -19.05 14.21 4.85
C CYS A 30 -20.36 15.01 4.95
N THR A 31 -20.92 15.42 3.81
CA THR A 31 -22.19 16.15 3.74
C THR A 31 -23.34 15.33 4.29
N ASN A 32 -23.41 14.03 3.94
CA ASN A 32 -24.45 13.12 4.43
C ASN A 32 -24.37 12.91 5.95
N ARG A 33 -23.18 13.02 6.54
CA ARG A 33 -22.95 12.92 7.98
C ARG A 33 -23.03 14.24 8.74
N ASP A 34 -23.29 15.35 8.04
CA ASP A 34 -23.24 16.70 8.62
C ASP A 34 -21.91 17.00 9.33
N ILE A 35 -20.79 16.58 8.71
CA ILE A 35 -19.43 16.85 9.21
C ILE A 35 -18.61 17.67 8.20
N PRO A 36 -17.67 18.52 8.65
CA PRO A 36 -16.78 19.25 7.75
C PRO A 36 -15.90 18.31 6.91
N SER A 37 -15.81 18.57 5.61
CA SER A 37 -14.95 17.84 4.66
C SER A 37 -13.47 18.21 4.84
N HIS A 38 -12.86 17.71 5.90
CA HIS A 38 -11.45 17.88 6.24
C HIS A 38 -10.77 16.50 6.38
N PRO A 39 -9.47 16.32 6.09
CA PRO A 39 -8.80 15.02 6.25
C PRO A 39 -9.02 14.32 7.61
N ALA A 40 -9.18 15.10 8.68
CA ALA A 40 -9.50 14.58 10.02
C ALA A 40 -10.86 13.85 10.10
N ALA A 41 -11.80 14.14 9.20
CA ALA A 41 -13.09 13.46 9.11
C ALA A 41 -12.96 11.98 8.70
N LEU A 42 -11.83 11.56 8.12
CA LEU A 42 -11.52 10.14 7.91
C LEU A 42 -11.61 9.34 9.22
N GLY A 43 -11.32 9.95 10.38
CA GLY A 43 -11.43 9.29 11.70
C GLY A 43 -12.86 9.06 12.18
N LYS A 44 -13.85 9.62 11.47
CA LYS A 44 -15.27 9.53 11.79
C LYS A 44 -16.05 8.67 10.81
N LEU A 45 -15.42 8.15 9.75
CA LEU A 45 -16.05 7.24 8.81
C LEU A 45 -16.08 5.83 9.40
N ASP A 46 -17.12 5.07 9.10
CA ASP A 46 -17.11 3.63 9.38
C ASP A 46 -16.30 2.87 8.33
N ASP A 47 -16.18 1.55 8.53
CA ASP A 47 -15.35 0.71 7.68
C ASP A 47 -15.90 0.62 6.24
N ASP A 48 -17.22 0.59 6.06
CA ASP A 48 -17.86 0.53 4.74
C ASP A 48 -17.60 1.82 3.93
N GLU A 49 -17.73 2.99 4.57
CA GLU A 49 -17.41 4.26 3.93
C GLU A 49 -15.92 4.41 3.66
N LEU A 50 -15.07 3.94 4.58
CA LEU A 50 -13.62 3.98 4.43
C LEU A 50 -13.17 3.04 3.30
N GLN A 51 -13.79 1.88 3.18
CA GLN A 51 -13.61 0.95 2.07
C GLN A 51 -14.00 1.60 0.75
N ASN A 52 -15.21 2.16 0.68
CA ASN A 52 -15.72 2.79 -0.53
C ASN A 52 -14.79 3.93 -0.99
N ILE A 53 -14.39 4.82 -0.08
CA ILE A 53 -13.54 5.96 -0.45
C ILE A 53 -12.11 5.51 -0.82
N ALA A 54 -11.59 4.45 -0.20
CA ALA A 54 -10.34 3.82 -0.60
C ALA A 54 -10.42 3.25 -2.02
N LEU A 55 -11.49 2.52 -2.36
CA LEU A 55 -11.68 1.99 -3.71
C LEU A 55 -11.77 3.09 -4.77
N VAL A 56 -12.47 4.19 -4.46
CA VAL A 56 -12.54 5.35 -5.35
C VAL A 56 -11.15 5.95 -5.58
N LEU A 57 -10.36 6.17 -4.52
CA LEU A 57 -9.01 6.72 -4.64
C LEU A 57 -8.10 5.77 -5.45
N LEU A 58 -8.08 4.49 -5.11
CA LEU A 58 -7.20 3.52 -5.75
C LEU A 58 -7.54 3.35 -7.24
N SER A 59 -8.81 3.29 -7.58
CA SER A 59 -9.27 3.24 -8.97
C SER A 59 -8.91 4.53 -9.73
N THR A 60 -9.04 5.67 -9.07
CA THR A 60 -8.64 6.97 -9.62
C THR A 60 -7.15 7.01 -9.94
N LEU A 61 -6.30 6.61 -8.98
CA LEU A 61 -4.86 6.54 -9.19
C LEU A 61 -4.48 5.53 -10.27
N GLN A 62 -5.21 4.43 -10.36
CA GLN A 62 -4.93 3.34 -11.30
C GLN A 62 -5.09 3.73 -12.76
N ILE A 63 -6.06 4.60 -13.08
CA ILE A 63 -6.30 5.02 -14.46
C ILE A 63 -5.28 6.06 -14.94
N LEU A 64 -4.55 6.71 -14.03
CA LEU A 64 -3.57 7.75 -14.38
C LEU A 64 -2.41 7.18 -15.21
N PRO A 65 -1.86 7.95 -16.17
CA PRO A 65 -0.73 7.52 -16.98
C PRO A 65 0.50 7.12 -16.14
N ALA A 66 0.78 7.88 -15.08
CA ALA A 66 1.93 7.65 -14.19
C ALA A 66 1.90 6.24 -13.56
N ALA A 67 0.74 5.68 -13.21
CA ALA A 67 0.64 4.36 -12.60
C ALA A 67 1.22 3.24 -13.48
N ARG A 68 1.14 3.40 -14.82
CA ARG A 68 1.66 2.44 -15.80
C ARG A 68 3.14 2.61 -16.10
N GLN A 69 3.75 3.72 -15.68
CA GLN A 69 5.15 4.03 -15.94
C GLN A 69 6.03 3.93 -14.68
N LEU A 70 5.46 4.27 -13.52
CA LEU A 70 6.16 4.20 -12.26
C LEU A 70 6.41 2.73 -11.89
N GLN A 71 7.69 2.42 -11.64
CA GLN A 71 8.11 1.10 -11.15
C GLN A 71 7.90 1.00 -9.64
N SER A 72 7.24 -0.08 -9.22
CA SER A 72 7.16 -0.49 -7.84
C SER A 72 8.53 -0.83 -7.28
N LYS A 73 8.84 -0.28 -6.10
CA LYS A 73 10.02 -0.66 -5.33
C LYS A 73 9.87 -2.02 -4.65
N THR A 74 8.65 -2.57 -4.58
CA THR A 74 8.33 -3.80 -3.82
C THR A 74 8.15 -5.01 -4.72
N SER A 75 7.41 -4.88 -5.83
CA SER A 75 7.10 -6.01 -6.71
C SER A 75 8.04 -6.12 -7.92
N GLY A 76 8.85 -5.09 -8.20
CA GLY A 76 9.64 -5.00 -9.44
C GLY A 76 8.78 -4.86 -10.71
N LYS A 77 7.46 -4.69 -10.56
CA LYS A 77 6.50 -4.41 -11.62
C LYS A 77 6.05 -2.95 -11.56
N HIS A 78 5.13 -2.52 -12.43
CA HIS A 78 4.54 -1.18 -12.35
C HIS A 78 3.61 -1.01 -11.14
N ILE A 79 3.53 0.22 -10.62
CA ILE A 79 2.55 0.65 -9.58
C ILE A 79 1.13 0.20 -9.90
N PHE A 80 0.75 0.22 -11.18
CA PHE A 80 -0.55 -0.26 -11.65
C PHE A 80 -0.91 -1.66 -11.10
N ASN A 81 0.04 -2.58 -11.07
CA ASN A 81 -0.19 -3.93 -10.56
C ASN A 81 -0.36 -3.95 -9.04
N ASP A 82 0.40 -3.13 -8.34
CA ASP A 82 0.28 -3.01 -6.90
C ASP A 82 -1.08 -2.38 -6.51
N LEU A 83 -1.62 -1.45 -7.32
CA LEU A 83 -2.99 -0.92 -7.14
C LEU A 83 -4.05 -2.00 -7.34
N LEU A 84 -3.88 -2.90 -8.32
CA LEU A 84 -4.80 -4.03 -8.50
C LEU A 84 -4.82 -4.92 -7.25
N THR A 85 -3.64 -5.26 -6.74
CA THR A 85 -3.51 -6.06 -5.52
C THR A 85 -4.09 -5.34 -4.31
N LEU A 86 -3.85 -4.03 -4.18
CA LEU A 86 -4.37 -3.25 -3.06
C LEU A 86 -5.90 -3.09 -3.14
N ASN A 87 -6.48 -2.89 -4.34
CA ASN A 87 -7.92 -2.90 -4.55
C ASN A 87 -8.54 -4.23 -4.10
N ALA A 88 -7.95 -5.36 -4.50
CA ALA A 88 -8.42 -6.68 -4.07
C ALA A 88 -8.33 -6.85 -2.55
N ALA A 89 -7.25 -6.36 -1.93
CA ALA A 89 -7.08 -6.41 -0.48
C ALA A 89 -8.07 -5.50 0.28
N VAL A 90 -8.49 -4.37 -0.29
CA VAL A 90 -9.51 -3.49 0.30
C VAL A 90 -10.89 -4.14 0.36
N VAL A 91 -11.21 -5.00 -0.61
CA VAL A 91 -12.48 -5.75 -0.63
C VAL A 91 -12.43 -6.98 0.30
N SER A 92 -11.26 -7.35 0.81
CA SER A 92 -11.10 -8.48 1.73
C SER A 92 -11.44 -8.06 3.16
N ASP A 93 -12.09 -8.96 3.91
CA ASP A 93 -12.44 -8.78 5.33
C ASP A 93 -11.21 -8.49 6.23
N ASP A 94 -10.00 -8.84 5.80
CA ASP A 94 -8.74 -8.66 6.54
C ASP A 94 -8.03 -7.32 6.22
N CYS A 95 -8.70 -6.37 5.56
CA CYS A 95 -8.06 -5.13 5.17
C CYS A 95 -7.66 -4.28 6.40
N ASN A 96 -6.37 -3.98 6.54
CA ASN A 96 -5.90 -3.02 7.52
C ASN A 96 -5.91 -1.59 6.93
N PHE A 97 -6.98 -0.86 7.21
CA PHE A 97 -7.16 0.51 6.75
C PHE A 97 -6.17 1.52 7.34
N ASP A 98 -5.50 1.23 8.47
CA ASP A 98 -4.47 2.12 9.02
C ASP A 98 -3.31 2.32 8.04
N ARG A 99 -3.07 1.34 7.16
CA ARG A 99 -2.03 1.43 6.11
C ARG A 99 -2.46 2.30 4.92
N ILE A 100 -3.77 2.48 4.71
CA ILE A 100 -4.34 3.24 3.59
C ILE A 100 -4.70 4.66 4.03
N ARG A 101 -5.00 4.87 5.31
CA ARG A 101 -5.35 6.17 5.89
C ARG A 101 -4.34 7.29 5.58
N PRO A 102 -3.00 7.09 5.61
CA PRO A 102 -2.05 8.12 5.20
C PRO A 102 -2.16 8.52 3.72
N LEU A 103 -2.47 7.55 2.84
CA LEU A 103 -2.69 7.80 1.42
C LEU A 103 -3.97 8.63 1.22
N LEU A 104 -5.07 8.23 1.86
CA LEU A 104 -6.34 8.98 1.84
C LEU A 104 -6.16 10.41 2.35
N SER A 105 -5.50 10.57 3.50
CA SER A 105 -5.29 11.89 4.11
C SER A 105 -4.46 12.81 3.23
N SER A 106 -3.44 12.27 2.54
CA SER A 106 -2.59 13.05 1.64
C SER A 106 -3.33 13.48 0.37
N ALA A 107 -4.28 12.67 -0.10
CA ALA A 107 -5.08 13.01 -1.31
C ALA A 107 -6.11 14.11 -1.05
N LEU A 108 -6.46 14.35 0.21
CA LEU A 108 -7.47 15.33 0.65
C LEU A 108 -6.88 16.70 1.01
N THR A 109 -5.57 16.90 0.86
CA THR A 109 -4.96 18.23 1.05
C THR A 109 -5.32 19.16 -0.10
N GLU A 110 -5.27 20.47 0.14
CA GLU A 110 -5.58 21.47 -0.90
C GLU A 110 -4.66 21.38 -2.12
N ASP A 111 -3.37 21.13 -1.89
CA ASP A 111 -2.36 20.90 -2.92
C ASP A 111 -1.59 19.60 -2.62
N PRO A 112 -2.11 18.44 -3.07
CA PRO A 112 -1.47 17.15 -2.84
C PRO A 112 -0.12 17.06 -3.57
N ASP A 113 0.93 16.71 -2.82
CA ASP A 113 2.23 16.39 -3.43
C ASP A 113 2.16 15.01 -4.10
N ASP A 114 2.23 15.00 -5.42
CA ASP A 114 2.19 13.78 -6.24
C ASP A 114 3.23 12.74 -5.82
N ALA A 115 4.47 13.17 -5.51
CA ALA A 115 5.54 12.26 -5.11
C ALA A 115 5.26 11.64 -3.74
N LEU A 116 4.70 12.41 -2.80
CA LEU A 116 4.24 11.88 -1.52
C LEU A 116 3.07 10.92 -1.71
N LEU A 117 2.10 11.22 -2.57
CA LEU A 117 0.97 10.34 -2.87
C LEU A 117 1.42 8.99 -3.42
N TRP A 118 2.25 8.99 -4.45
CA TRP A 118 2.80 7.76 -5.01
C TRP A 118 3.68 7.00 -4.00
N GLY A 119 4.41 7.72 -3.14
CA GLY A 119 5.20 7.12 -2.07
C GLY A 119 4.34 6.48 -0.96
N HIS A 120 3.23 7.11 -0.58
CA HIS A 120 2.26 6.55 0.36
C HIS A 120 1.61 5.31 -0.22
N MET A 121 1.18 5.36 -1.48
CA MET A 121 0.65 4.21 -2.19
C MET A 121 1.61 3.01 -2.13
N GLN A 122 2.90 3.20 -2.41
CA GLN A 122 3.89 2.11 -2.35
C GLN A 122 4.00 1.51 -0.94
N ARG A 123 3.88 2.35 0.09
CA ARG A 123 3.92 1.91 1.49
C ARG A 123 2.67 1.13 1.87
N SER A 124 1.51 1.50 1.34
CA SER A 124 0.24 0.78 1.52
C SER A 124 0.26 -0.61 0.87
N CYS A 125 1.00 -0.78 -0.22
CA CYS A 125 1.11 -2.05 -0.95
C CYS A 125 2.00 -3.12 -0.28
N ARG A 126 2.54 -2.88 0.92
CA ARG A 126 3.31 -3.88 1.68
C ARG A 126 2.39 -5.01 2.17
N VAL A 127 2.00 -5.89 1.27
CA VAL A 127 1.43 -7.20 1.59
C VAL A 127 2.47 -7.98 2.40
N HIS A 128 2.00 -8.76 3.38
CA HIS A 128 2.82 -9.61 4.23
C HIS A 128 3.70 -10.58 3.43
N SER A 129 4.89 -10.16 3.02
CA SER A 129 6.00 -11.08 2.77
C SER A 129 6.63 -11.43 4.10
N ALA A 130 5.91 -12.17 4.94
CA ALA A 130 6.45 -12.76 6.15
C ALA A 130 5.94 -14.19 6.33
N THR A 131 6.33 -15.05 5.41
CA THR A 131 6.85 -16.37 5.76
C THR A 131 8.01 -16.69 4.80
N PRO A 132 9.26 -16.81 5.29
CA PRO A 132 10.29 -17.52 4.53
C PRO A 132 9.84 -18.98 4.46
N ILE A 133 9.45 -19.45 3.27
CA ILE A 133 9.22 -20.89 3.03
C ILE A 133 10.55 -21.68 3.05
N ASP A 134 11.70 -21.00 3.21
CA ASP A 134 13.01 -21.65 3.30
C ASP A 134 13.25 -22.47 4.59
N SER A 135 12.36 -22.44 5.59
CA SER A 135 12.53 -23.27 6.79
C SER A 135 12.00 -24.71 6.66
N ILE A 136 11.30 -25.09 5.58
CA ILE A 136 10.67 -26.42 5.48
C ILE A 136 11.57 -27.46 4.77
N LEU A 137 12.68 -27.05 4.16
CA LEU A 137 13.64 -27.97 3.53
C LEU A 137 15.03 -27.87 4.18
N SER A 138 15.11 -28.16 5.47
CA SER A 138 16.38 -28.66 6.02
C SER A 138 16.46 -30.17 5.75
N PRO A 139 17.45 -30.66 4.99
CA PRO A 139 17.63 -32.09 4.80
C PRO A 139 17.99 -32.72 6.15
N THR A 140 17.20 -33.73 6.55
CA THR A 140 17.45 -34.58 7.71
C THR A 140 18.89 -35.09 7.67
N ASN A 141 19.70 -34.65 8.63
CA ASN A 141 21.07 -35.12 8.79
C ASN A 141 21.10 -36.65 9.01
N PRO A 142 22.05 -37.37 8.39
CA PRO A 142 22.19 -38.80 8.59
C PRO A 142 22.73 -39.12 9.99
N ILE A 143 22.15 -40.13 10.62
CA ILE A 143 22.58 -40.69 11.91
C ILE A 143 23.99 -41.28 11.75
N ALA A 144 24.93 -40.86 12.60
CA ALA A 144 26.24 -41.51 12.76
C ALA A 144 26.59 -41.63 14.27
N PRO A 145 27.38 -42.66 14.65
CA PRO A 145 27.16 -43.45 15.86
C PRO A 145 27.83 -42.89 17.12
N GLN A 146 27.28 -43.30 18.27
CA GLN A 146 27.77 -42.94 19.60
C GLN A 146 29.07 -43.69 19.92
N HIS A 147 30.21 -43.00 19.86
CA HIS A 147 31.45 -43.47 20.48
C HIS A 147 31.69 -42.71 21.80
N GLU A 148 31.53 -43.48 22.88
CA GLU A 148 32.51 -43.62 23.95
C GLU A 148 32.81 -42.40 24.84
N ARG A 149 31.99 -42.35 25.89
CA ARG A 149 32.26 -41.84 27.24
C ARG A 149 33.71 -41.99 27.73
N LEU A 150 34.12 -40.98 28.52
CA LEU A 150 35.08 -41.00 29.65
C LEU A 150 36.58 -40.86 29.36
N ARG A 151 37.06 -39.61 29.27
CA ARG A 151 38.28 -39.03 29.90
C ARG A 151 37.97 -37.52 29.99
N GLU A 152 37.87 -36.83 31.13
CA GLU A 152 38.86 -36.68 32.20
C GLU A 152 38.18 -36.21 33.50
N LEU A 153 38.61 -36.78 34.62
CA LEU A 153 38.63 -36.13 35.93
C LEU A 153 40.10 -36.08 36.34
N ILE A 154 40.67 -34.88 36.38
CA ILE A 154 41.75 -34.50 37.28
C ILE A 154 41.16 -33.40 38.17
#